data_AF-A0A2E8E623-F1
#
_entry.id   AF-A0A2E8E623-F1
#
_cell.length_a   1.000
_cell.length_b   1.000
_cell.length_c   1.000
_cell.angle_alpha   90.00
_cell.angle_beta   90.00
_cell.angle_gamma   90.00
#
_symmetry.space_group_name_H-M   'P 1'
#
loop_
_entity.id
_entity.type
_entity.pdbx_description
1 polymer ?
#
loop_
_entity_poly.entity_id
_entity_poly.type
_entity_poly.pdbx_seq_one_letter_code
_entity_poly.pdbx_strand_id
1 'polypeptide(L)'
;MPPMKRASGSPVHAMRGCPLPRQTRVNHGSTILVLALVAACGGPNPTSPTAAMTPSPTSVSATSLLAMALGSFATAPDTATLKVTAPAALSPLTDLVLEDLRATLTVSSAMGQFVEAPDLRLGFAVWEVASDGATSLIEAVDVPQSHPTTVYSVTTALADDTQYRWRARVLFDGAYGPWSAWASFRTPPPPPAPPPPPPPVAAPQARYIAIFEADWSAATHPQDFPGLPHFSPLIGATHPANTRFWQPGAPASAGIERMAEEGSQSPLDAEIAEAQATGEAETLFRGGGLSPSPGVETVEFETTSGSPYVTLVSMLAPSPDWFVGVSALPLIANGEWRKEVVVELFPWDAGTDSGPSYESADADLVPPVPISALESAPVVVNGSVPPIGRFIFRRLP
;
A
#
# COMPACT_ATOMS: atom_id res chain seq x y z
N MET A 1 -62.19 28.45 21.65
CA MET A 1 -61.85 29.76 21.04
C MET A 1 -60.36 29.76 20.73
N PRO A 2 -59.97 29.85 19.44
CA PRO A 2 -58.59 30.05 18.92
C PRO A 2 -58.26 31.59 18.96
N PRO A 3 -57.15 32.16 18.41
CA PRO A 3 -56.27 31.75 17.27
C PRO A 3 -54.74 31.88 17.51
N MET A 4 -53.86 31.15 16.82
CA MET A 4 -53.48 31.13 15.39
C MET A 4 -52.80 32.44 14.92
N LYS A 5 -51.51 32.36 14.52
CA LYS A 5 -50.95 33.11 13.38
C LYS A 5 -49.66 32.48 12.83
N ARG A 6 -49.72 32.21 11.52
CA ARG A 6 -48.67 31.81 10.57
C ARG A 6 -48.31 33.06 9.74
N ALA A 7 -47.06 33.20 9.30
CA ALA A 7 -46.60 33.79 8.02
C ALA A 7 -45.06 33.81 8.06
N SER A 8 -44.30 33.06 7.25
CA SER A 8 -44.03 33.19 5.79
C SER A 8 -43.44 34.54 5.37
N GLY A 9 -42.19 34.53 4.91
CA GLY A 9 -41.56 35.66 4.22
C GLY A 9 -40.13 35.35 3.76
N SER A 10 -39.98 34.86 2.53
CA SER A 10 -38.78 34.99 1.71
C SER A 10 -39.22 35.72 0.44
N PRO A 11 -38.42 36.64 -0.14
CA PRO A 11 -37.79 36.29 -1.42
C PRO A 11 -36.42 36.96 -1.72
N VAL A 12 -35.54 36.16 -2.35
CA VAL A 12 -34.80 36.39 -3.62
C VAL A 12 -34.30 37.81 -3.95
N HIS A 13 -32.97 37.98 -4.07
CA HIS A 13 -32.36 38.47 -5.31
C HIS A 13 -30.88 38.08 -5.48
N ALA A 14 -30.56 37.75 -6.73
CA ALA A 14 -29.28 37.27 -7.27
C ALA A 14 -28.32 38.41 -7.56
N MET A 15 -27.01 38.10 -7.68
CA MET A 15 -26.07 38.54 -8.74
C MET A 15 -24.68 37.92 -8.43
N ARG A 16 -24.20 36.98 -9.24
CA ARG A 16 -23.23 37.15 -10.34
C ARG A 16 -21.81 37.57 -9.89
N GLY A 17 -20.81 36.74 -10.21
CA GLY A 17 -19.45 37.22 -10.44
C GLY A 17 -18.32 36.27 -10.04
N CYS A 18 -18.00 35.28 -10.89
CA CYS A 18 -16.65 34.71 -10.95
C CYS A 18 -15.79 35.64 -11.84
N PRO A 19 -14.50 35.86 -11.54
CA PRO A 19 -13.51 35.15 -12.36
C PRO A 19 -12.23 34.71 -11.62
N LEU A 20 -11.75 33.53 -12.01
CA LEU A 20 -10.34 33.09 -11.88
C LEU A 20 -9.38 34.07 -12.58
N PRO A 21 -8.09 34.05 -12.18
CA PRO A 21 -7.08 34.01 -13.22
C PRO A 21 -5.99 32.95 -13.00
N ARG A 22 -5.75 32.23 -14.11
CA ARG A 22 -4.47 31.79 -14.69
C ARG A 22 -3.50 30.98 -13.84
N GLN A 23 -3.44 29.69 -14.20
CA GLN A 23 -2.17 28.95 -14.26
C GLN A 23 -1.21 29.56 -15.29
N THR A 24 0.05 29.69 -14.92
CA THR A 24 1.19 29.75 -15.84
C THR A 24 2.12 28.59 -15.55
N ARG A 25 2.07 27.57 -16.42
CA ARG A 25 3.19 26.63 -16.64
C ARG A 25 4.31 27.39 -17.36
N VAL A 26 5.53 27.32 -16.84
CA VAL A 26 6.74 27.54 -17.63
C VAL A 26 7.43 26.19 -17.74
N ASN A 27 7.64 25.75 -18.97
CA ASN A 27 8.30 24.52 -19.36
C ASN A 27 9.50 24.92 -20.22
N HIS A 28 10.72 24.73 -19.72
CA HIS A 28 11.98 24.68 -20.47
C HIS A 28 12.74 23.49 -19.86
N GLY A 29 13.16 22.43 -20.56
CA GLY A 29 13.60 22.33 -21.94
C GLY A 29 15.12 22.46 -21.99
N SER A 30 15.87 21.37 -21.78
CA SER A 30 17.26 21.23 -22.25
C SER A 30 17.76 19.78 -22.17
N THR A 31 17.84 19.19 -23.36
CA THR A 31 18.61 18.00 -23.75
C THR A 31 19.97 18.46 -24.27
N ILE A 32 21.02 17.62 -24.22
CA ILE A 32 22.34 17.61 -24.95
C ILE A 32 23.37 16.97 -23.98
N LEU A 33 24.29 16.05 -24.29
CA LEU A 33 24.82 15.45 -25.52
C LEU A 33 25.50 14.12 -25.13
N VAL A 34 25.45 13.14 -26.01
CA VAL A 34 26.31 11.94 -25.99
C VAL A 34 27.64 12.28 -26.67
N LEU A 35 28.78 11.89 -26.08
CA LEU A 35 30.04 11.80 -26.82
C LEU A 35 30.80 10.53 -26.40
N ALA A 36 30.91 9.60 -27.36
CA ALA A 36 31.82 8.45 -27.31
C ALA A 36 33.13 8.82 -28.01
N LEU A 37 34.27 8.35 -27.50
CA LEU A 37 35.52 8.32 -28.25
C LEU A 37 36.24 6.99 -28.01
N VAL A 38 36.61 6.34 -29.11
CA VAL A 38 37.44 5.14 -29.25
C VAL A 38 38.84 5.57 -29.67
N ALA A 39 39.91 4.96 -29.14
CA ALA A 39 41.15 4.68 -29.88
C ALA A 39 42.10 3.78 -29.08
N ALA A 40 42.73 2.84 -29.80
CA ALA A 40 43.57 1.74 -29.35
C ALA A 40 45.09 2.05 -29.42
N CYS A 41 45.94 1.15 -28.87
CA CYS A 41 47.03 0.41 -29.57
C CYS A 41 48.21 -0.02 -28.65
N GLY A 42 48.72 -1.25 -28.84
CA GLY A 42 50.15 -1.60 -28.64
C GLY A 42 50.48 -2.90 -27.88
N GLY A 43 50.93 -3.97 -28.58
CA GLY A 43 51.64 -5.16 -28.03
C GLY A 43 53.17 -4.92 -27.85
N PRO A 44 54.08 -5.93 -27.65
CA PRO A 44 54.03 -7.34 -28.15
C PRO A 44 54.54 -8.50 -27.22
N ASN A 45 54.24 -9.73 -27.69
CA ASN A 45 54.74 -11.14 -27.52
C ASN A 45 56.12 -11.48 -26.86
N PRO A 46 56.53 -12.79 -26.69
CA PRO A 46 55.84 -14.10 -26.79
C PRO A 46 56.23 -15.16 -25.71
N THR A 47 55.54 -16.32 -25.67
CA THR A 47 56.12 -17.70 -25.66
C THR A 47 55.01 -18.76 -25.73
N SER A 48 55.11 -19.66 -26.71
CA SER A 48 54.32 -20.91 -26.83
C SER A 48 55.10 -22.09 -26.21
N PRO A 49 54.46 -23.26 -25.92
CA PRO A 49 54.40 -24.30 -26.96
C PRO A 49 53.08 -25.13 -27.05
N THR A 50 52.75 -25.47 -28.29
CA THR A 50 52.26 -26.75 -28.84
C THR A 50 51.13 -27.54 -28.18
N ALA A 51 49.98 -27.63 -28.86
CA ALA A 51 49.18 -28.86 -28.97
C ALA A 51 48.29 -28.81 -30.22
N ALA A 52 48.32 -29.88 -31.02
CA ALA A 52 47.52 -30.05 -32.22
C ALA A 52 46.05 -30.37 -31.87
N MET A 53 45.09 -29.75 -32.56
CA MET A 53 43.68 -30.17 -32.59
C MET A 53 43.25 -30.36 -34.05
N THR A 54 42.95 -31.60 -34.39
CA THR A 54 42.11 -32.00 -35.52
C THR A 54 40.64 -31.71 -35.17
N PRO A 55 39.79 -31.23 -36.10
CA PRO A 55 38.36 -31.10 -35.83
C PRO A 55 37.67 -32.47 -35.89
N SER A 56 37.01 -32.85 -34.80
CA SER A 56 36.06 -33.96 -34.77
C SER A 56 34.74 -33.54 -35.42
N PRO A 57 34.08 -34.40 -36.22
CA PRO A 57 32.76 -34.10 -36.76
C PRO A 57 31.72 -34.14 -35.63
N THR A 58 30.91 -33.09 -35.53
CA THR A 58 29.74 -33.00 -34.67
C THR A 58 28.74 -34.10 -35.01
N SER A 59 28.54 -35.07 -34.10
CA SER A 59 27.46 -36.04 -34.19
C SER A 59 26.13 -35.36 -33.84
N VAL A 60 25.33 -35.07 -34.85
CA VAL A 60 23.92 -34.71 -34.65
C VAL A 60 23.21 -35.99 -34.18
N SER A 61 22.66 -36.00 -32.96
CA SER A 61 21.97 -37.18 -32.41
C SER A 61 20.79 -37.59 -33.33
N ALA A 62 20.56 -38.90 -33.49
CA ALA A 62 19.43 -39.44 -34.26
C ALA A 62 18.06 -38.89 -33.78
N THR A 63 17.97 -38.49 -32.51
CA THR A 63 16.79 -37.81 -31.93
C THR A 63 16.56 -36.42 -32.53
N SER A 64 17.62 -35.65 -32.80
CA SER A 64 17.54 -34.32 -33.43
C SER A 64 17.17 -34.42 -34.91
N LEU A 65 17.73 -35.41 -35.62
CA LEU A 65 17.39 -35.65 -37.03
C LEU A 65 15.93 -36.07 -37.19
N LEU A 66 15.43 -36.94 -36.30
CA LEU A 66 14.02 -37.34 -36.31
C LEU A 66 13.12 -36.14 -35.97
N ALA A 67 13.41 -35.36 -34.93
CA ALA A 67 12.63 -34.15 -34.61
C ALA A 67 12.63 -33.11 -35.74
N MET A 68 13.77 -32.90 -36.41
CA MET A 68 13.87 -32.01 -37.59
C MET A 68 13.10 -32.54 -38.80
N ALA A 69 13.14 -33.86 -39.04
CA ALA A 69 12.33 -34.51 -40.05
C ALA A 69 10.82 -34.40 -39.72
N LEU A 70 10.46 -34.53 -38.44
CA LEU A 70 9.09 -34.38 -37.98
C LEU A 70 8.59 -32.93 -38.15
N GLY A 71 9.41 -31.94 -37.81
CA GLY A 71 9.10 -30.53 -38.06
C GLY A 71 9.00 -30.18 -39.54
N SER A 72 9.82 -30.81 -40.38
CA SER A 72 9.78 -30.64 -41.84
C SER A 72 8.53 -31.27 -42.46
N PHE A 73 8.03 -32.37 -41.90
CA PHE A 73 6.77 -32.96 -42.36
C PHE A 73 5.60 -32.02 -42.06
N ALA A 74 5.60 -31.37 -40.89
CA ALA A 74 4.48 -30.56 -40.43
C ALA A 74 4.21 -29.37 -41.39
N THR A 75 5.27 -28.82 -41.96
CA THR A 75 5.24 -27.70 -42.91
C THR A 75 5.16 -28.14 -44.38
N ALA A 76 5.09 -29.44 -44.66
CA ALA A 76 5.03 -29.97 -46.02
C ALA A 76 3.73 -29.55 -46.75
N PRO A 77 3.81 -29.27 -48.06
CA PRO A 77 2.66 -28.86 -48.86
C PRO A 77 1.60 -29.95 -48.94
N ASP A 78 0.36 -29.56 -49.25
CA ASP A 78 -0.81 -30.46 -49.27
C ASP A 78 -0.84 -31.42 -50.49
N THR A 79 0.25 -31.53 -51.24
CA THR A 79 0.38 -32.43 -52.38
C THR A 79 0.60 -33.87 -51.92
N ALA A 80 -0.47 -34.64 -51.79
CA ALA A 80 -0.42 -36.06 -51.44
C ALA A 80 -0.38 -36.97 -52.68
N THR A 81 0.50 -37.97 -52.67
CA THR A 81 0.61 -39.00 -53.73
C THR A 81 0.03 -40.35 -53.32
N LEU A 82 -0.32 -40.51 -52.03
CA LEU A 82 -0.82 -41.75 -51.44
C LEU A 82 -2.35 -41.89 -51.62
N LYS A 83 -2.83 -43.07 -52.06
CA LYS A 83 -4.26 -43.39 -52.23
C LYS A 83 -4.95 -43.78 -50.91
N VAL A 84 -4.90 -42.89 -49.92
CA VAL A 84 -5.58 -43.01 -48.62
C VAL A 84 -6.51 -41.82 -48.40
N THR A 85 -7.59 -42.00 -47.65
CA THR A 85 -8.46 -40.87 -47.26
C THR A 85 -7.74 -39.96 -46.26
N ALA A 86 -8.02 -38.65 -46.31
CA ALA A 86 -7.59 -37.74 -45.25
C ALA A 86 -8.34 -38.10 -43.95
N PRO A 87 -7.66 -38.11 -42.79
CA PRO A 87 -8.36 -38.23 -41.53
C PRO A 87 -9.20 -36.96 -41.30
N ALA A 88 -10.37 -37.10 -40.68
CA ALA A 88 -11.18 -35.96 -40.25
C ALA A 88 -10.75 -35.51 -38.85
N ALA A 89 -10.51 -34.21 -38.67
CA ALA A 89 -10.35 -33.64 -37.33
C ALA A 89 -11.69 -33.72 -36.58
N LEU A 90 -11.67 -34.28 -35.36
CA LEU A 90 -12.88 -34.50 -34.56
C LEU A 90 -12.90 -33.66 -33.28
N SER A 91 -11.76 -33.50 -32.61
CA SER A 91 -11.64 -32.67 -31.40
C SER A 91 -10.17 -32.34 -31.11
N PRO A 92 -9.84 -31.17 -30.56
CA PRO A 92 -10.71 -30.00 -30.40
C PRO A 92 -10.99 -29.33 -31.76
N LEU A 93 -12.21 -28.83 -31.95
CA LEU A 93 -12.61 -28.10 -33.17
C LEU A 93 -12.67 -26.60 -32.93
N THR A 94 -12.79 -25.84 -34.02
CA THR A 94 -12.79 -24.38 -34.05
C THR A 94 -13.63 -23.76 -32.92
N ASP A 95 -13.08 -22.75 -32.27
CA ASP A 95 -13.65 -21.98 -31.15
C ASP A 95 -13.78 -22.72 -29.80
N LEU A 96 -13.26 -23.95 -29.68
CA LEU A 96 -13.18 -24.60 -28.37
C LEU A 96 -12.11 -23.95 -27.48
N VAL A 97 -12.50 -23.54 -26.27
CA VAL A 97 -11.56 -23.22 -25.19
C VAL A 97 -11.38 -24.47 -24.34
N LEU A 98 -10.13 -24.92 -24.17
CA LEU A 98 -9.81 -26.06 -23.32
C LEU A 98 -9.99 -25.73 -21.84
N GLU A 99 -10.21 -26.76 -21.04
CA GLU A 99 -10.22 -26.62 -19.57
C GLU A 99 -8.79 -26.60 -18.99
N ASP A 100 -7.84 -27.23 -19.71
CA ASP A 100 -6.47 -27.43 -19.28
C ASP A 100 -5.46 -26.87 -20.30
N LEU A 101 -4.20 -26.73 -19.87
CA LEU A 101 -3.06 -26.36 -20.73
C LEU A 101 -2.47 -27.55 -21.52
N ARG A 102 -3.25 -28.62 -21.69
CA ARG A 102 -2.89 -29.81 -22.46
C ARG A 102 -4.03 -30.23 -23.37
N ALA A 103 -3.78 -30.21 -24.68
CA ALA A 103 -4.77 -30.60 -25.66
C ALA A 103 -4.77 -32.11 -25.88
N THR A 104 -5.95 -32.71 -26.02
CA THR A 104 -6.13 -34.08 -26.51
C THR A 104 -6.77 -34.01 -27.89
N LEU A 105 -5.98 -34.32 -28.92
CA LEU A 105 -6.35 -34.27 -30.33
C LEU A 105 -6.94 -35.62 -30.75
N THR A 106 -8.05 -35.60 -31.47
CA THR A 106 -8.78 -36.78 -31.92
C THR A 106 -9.13 -36.64 -33.39
N VAL A 107 -8.83 -37.67 -34.17
CA VAL A 107 -9.16 -37.75 -35.59
C VAL A 107 -9.79 -39.09 -35.95
N SER A 108 -10.55 -39.13 -37.04
CA SER A 108 -11.04 -40.39 -37.59
C SER A 108 -9.88 -41.22 -38.16
N SER A 109 -9.97 -42.55 -38.09
CA SER A 109 -9.05 -43.43 -38.81
C SER A 109 -9.15 -43.21 -40.32
N ALA A 110 -8.02 -43.19 -41.02
CA ALA A 110 -8.01 -43.22 -42.46
C ALA A 110 -8.23 -44.63 -43.00
N MET A 111 -8.81 -44.73 -44.19
CA MET A 111 -9.03 -45.99 -44.89
C MET A 111 -8.13 -46.03 -46.14
N GLY A 112 -7.33 -47.09 -46.27
CA GLY A 112 -6.56 -47.36 -47.48
C GLY A 112 -7.44 -48.01 -48.53
N GLN A 113 -7.31 -47.60 -49.80
CA GLN A 113 -8.05 -48.23 -50.90
C GLN A 113 -7.58 -49.68 -51.18
N PHE A 114 -6.33 -50.01 -50.81
CA PHE A 114 -5.68 -51.31 -51.08
C PHE A 114 -4.77 -51.80 -49.93
N VAL A 115 -4.87 -51.20 -48.75
CA VAL A 115 -3.96 -51.46 -47.61
C VAL A 115 -4.81 -51.84 -46.41
N GLU A 116 -4.56 -53.02 -45.82
CA GLU A 116 -5.14 -53.36 -44.52
C GLU A 116 -4.56 -52.45 -43.44
N ALA A 117 -5.37 -52.09 -42.44
CA ALA A 117 -5.10 -50.97 -41.54
C ALA A 117 -3.93 -51.08 -40.52
N PRO A 118 -3.31 -52.25 -40.18
CA PRO A 118 -2.43 -52.28 -39.01
C PRO A 118 -1.13 -51.49 -39.15
N ASP A 119 -0.70 -51.17 -40.38
CA ASP A 119 0.56 -50.47 -40.64
C ASP A 119 0.40 -48.94 -40.83
N LEU A 120 -0.83 -48.41 -40.75
CA LEU A 120 -1.07 -46.97 -40.88
C LEU A 120 -0.68 -46.24 -39.60
N ARG A 121 0.06 -45.14 -39.76
CA ARG A 121 0.35 -44.18 -38.69
C ARG A 121 -0.33 -42.85 -38.96
N LEU A 122 -0.59 -42.07 -37.92
CA LEU A 122 -1.08 -40.70 -38.05
C LEU A 122 -0.05 -39.70 -37.52
N GLY A 123 0.31 -38.77 -38.39
CA GLY A 123 1.11 -37.60 -38.08
C GLY A 123 0.22 -36.47 -37.58
N PHE A 124 0.40 -36.06 -36.32
CA PHE A 124 -0.23 -34.89 -35.74
C PHE A 124 0.75 -33.72 -35.77
N ALA A 125 0.25 -32.52 -36.01
CA ALA A 125 1.03 -31.31 -35.85
C ALA A 125 0.18 -30.18 -35.25
N VAL A 126 0.78 -29.43 -34.32
CA VAL A 126 0.16 -28.34 -33.55
C VAL A 126 1.02 -27.10 -33.67
N TRP A 127 0.37 -25.97 -33.93
CA TRP A 127 0.99 -24.66 -34.02
C TRP A 127 0.33 -23.70 -33.06
N GLU A 128 1.14 -22.87 -32.42
CA GLU A 128 0.70 -21.64 -31.79
C GLU A 128 0.37 -20.61 -32.87
N VAL A 129 -0.66 -19.81 -32.64
CA VAL A 129 -1.08 -18.71 -33.51
C VAL A 129 -0.88 -17.41 -32.73
N ALA A 130 0.06 -16.60 -33.17
CA ALA A 130 0.29 -15.27 -32.62
C ALA A 130 -0.86 -14.31 -32.99
N SER A 131 -0.93 -13.17 -32.29
CA SER A 131 -1.99 -12.17 -32.49
C SER A 131 -2.01 -11.55 -33.89
N ASP A 132 -0.88 -11.56 -34.60
CA ASP A 132 -0.76 -11.12 -36.00
C ASP A 132 -1.11 -12.22 -37.02
N GLY A 133 -1.49 -13.42 -36.54
CA GLY A 133 -1.79 -14.59 -37.34
C GLY A 133 -0.57 -15.42 -37.76
N ALA A 134 0.66 -15.02 -37.37
CA ALA A 134 1.85 -15.83 -37.60
C ALA A 134 1.75 -17.14 -36.79
N THR A 135 2.29 -18.23 -37.34
CA THR A 135 2.19 -19.53 -36.67
C THR A 135 3.52 -20.20 -36.46
N SER A 136 3.73 -20.69 -35.23
CA SER A 136 4.96 -21.36 -34.78
C SER A 136 4.67 -22.82 -34.47
N LEU A 137 5.45 -23.76 -35.01
CA LEU A 137 5.27 -25.18 -34.73
C LEU A 137 5.63 -25.47 -33.27
N ILE A 138 4.69 -26.06 -32.54
CA ILE A 138 4.87 -26.46 -31.13
C ILE A 138 5.24 -27.92 -31.04
N GLU A 139 4.50 -28.77 -31.76
CA GLU A 139 4.67 -30.21 -31.65
C GLU A 139 4.28 -30.90 -32.96
N ALA A 140 5.05 -31.92 -33.34
CA ALA A 140 4.82 -32.75 -34.50
C ALA A 140 5.24 -34.20 -34.20
N VAL A 141 4.33 -35.16 -34.37
CA VAL A 141 4.59 -36.57 -34.02
C VAL A 141 3.84 -37.54 -34.94
N ASP A 142 4.40 -38.72 -35.18
CA ASP A 142 3.70 -39.84 -35.82
C ASP A 142 3.35 -40.92 -34.78
N VAL A 143 2.07 -41.26 -34.64
CA VAL A 143 1.58 -42.31 -33.72
C VAL A 143 0.92 -43.46 -34.49
N PRO A 144 0.88 -44.69 -33.94
CA PRO A 144 0.10 -45.78 -34.54
C PRO A 144 -1.38 -45.38 -34.69
N GLN A 145 -2.01 -45.71 -35.82
CA GLN A 145 -3.43 -45.47 -36.00
C GLN A 145 -4.27 -46.46 -35.17
N SER A 146 -5.35 -45.97 -34.58
CA SER A 146 -6.39 -46.76 -33.93
C SER A 146 -7.71 -46.63 -34.70
N HIS A 147 -8.58 -47.65 -34.63
CA HIS A 147 -9.92 -47.65 -35.23
C HIS A 147 -10.99 -47.60 -34.12
N PRO A 148 -12.06 -46.79 -34.24
CA PRO A 148 -12.41 -45.89 -35.37
C PRO A 148 -11.73 -44.53 -35.31
N THR A 149 -11.03 -44.22 -34.22
CA THR A 149 -10.40 -42.93 -34.00
C THR A 149 -9.03 -43.12 -33.38
N THR A 150 -8.12 -42.21 -33.72
CA THR A 150 -6.82 -42.08 -33.07
C THR A 150 -6.84 -40.86 -32.18
N VAL A 151 -6.36 -41.03 -30.95
CA VAL A 151 -6.28 -39.99 -29.94
C VAL A 151 -4.80 -39.72 -29.62
N TYR A 152 -4.42 -38.45 -29.55
CA TYR A 152 -3.09 -38.00 -29.19
C TYR A 152 -3.14 -36.88 -28.15
N SER A 153 -2.44 -37.04 -27.04
CA SER A 153 -2.28 -35.98 -26.04
C SER A 153 -1.00 -35.20 -26.31
N VAL A 154 -1.14 -33.90 -26.55
CA VAL A 154 -0.02 -32.98 -26.73
C VAL A 154 0.83 -33.00 -25.47
N THR A 155 2.13 -33.25 -25.65
CA THR A 155 3.06 -33.46 -24.53
C THR A 155 3.70 -32.16 -24.05
N THR A 156 3.82 -31.18 -24.94
CA THR A 156 4.30 -29.84 -24.64
C THR A 156 3.25 -29.06 -23.87
N ALA A 157 3.66 -28.41 -22.78
CA ALA A 157 2.79 -27.50 -22.04
C ALA A 157 2.45 -26.29 -22.92
N LEU A 158 1.16 -25.99 -23.05
CA LEU A 158 0.67 -24.87 -23.83
C LEU A 158 0.63 -23.60 -22.98
N ALA A 159 0.86 -22.44 -23.59
CA ALA A 159 0.74 -21.15 -22.93
C ALA A 159 -0.73 -20.87 -22.59
N ASP A 160 -0.99 -20.11 -21.52
CA ASP A 160 -2.33 -19.65 -21.18
C ASP A 160 -2.89 -18.66 -22.21
N ASP A 161 -4.21 -18.54 -22.27
CA ASP A 161 -4.95 -17.55 -23.09
C ASP A 161 -4.57 -17.52 -24.59
N THR A 162 -4.01 -18.60 -25.12
CA THR A 162 -3.30 -18.64 -26.39
C THR A 162 -4.06 -19.47 -27.42
N GLN A 163 -4.11 -18.99 -28.67
CA GLN A 163 -4.74 -19.68 -29.78
C GLN A 163 -3.78 -20.69 -30.42
N TYR A 164 -4.28 -21.89 -30.69
CA TYR A 164 -3.55 -22.95 -31.37
C TYR A 164 -4.35 -23.45 -32.57
N ARG A 165 -3.66 -23.89 -33.61
CA ARG A 165 -4.24 -24.65 -34.72
C ARG A 165 -3.52 -25.97 -34.91
N TRP A 166 -4.24 -26.98 -35.38
CA TRP A 166 -3.70 -28.31 -35.56
C TRP A 166 -4.34 -29.01 -36.75
N ARG A 167 -3.65 -30.03 -37.26
CA ARG A 167 -4.12 -30.93 -38.31
C ARG A 167 -3.38 -32.26 -38.22
N ALA A 168 -3.93 -33.30 -38.83
CA ALA A 168 -3.28 -34.60 -38.90
C ALA A 168 -3.27 -35.16 -40.32
N ARG A 169 -2.39 -36.12 -40.59
CA ARG A 169 -2.33 -36.83 -41.87
C ARG A 169 -1.84 -38.26 -41.69
N VAL A 170 -2.08 -39.10 -42.69
CA VAL A 170 -1.60 -40.49 -42.67
C VAL A 170 -0.13 -40.55 -43.05
N LEU A 171 0.60 -41.49 -42.45
CA LEU A 171 1.91 -41.96 -42.87
C LEU A 171 1.85 -43.47 -43.14
N PHE A 172 2.30 -43.87 -44.32
CA PHE A 172 2.43 -45.28 -44.72
C PHE A 172 3.71 -45.46 -45.55
N ASP A 173 4.54 -46.43 -45.16
CA ASP A 173 5.79 -46.78 -45.86
C ASP A 173 6.68 -45.56 -46.20
N GLY A 174 6.82 -44.64 -45.25
CA GLY A 174 7.60 -43.40 -45.41
C GLY A 174 6.94 -42.31 -46.25
N ALA A 175 5.75 -42.56 -46.82
CA ALA A 175 4.99 -41.60 -47.61
C ALA A 175 3.80 -41.03 -46.82
N TYR A 176 3.63 -39.71 -46.88
CA TYR A 176 2.51 -39.04 -46.23
C TYR A 176 1.31 -38.87 -47.18
N GLY A 177 0.12 -39.11 -46.64
CA GLY A 177 -1.17 -38.85 -47.27
C GLY A 177 -1.65 -37.41 -47.11
N PRO A 178 -2.88 -37.10 -47.59
CA PRO A 178 -3.45 -35.76 -47.48
C PRO A 178 -3.67 -35.36 -46.02
N TRP A 179 -3.54 -34.06 -45.75
CA TRP A 179 -3.88 -33.45 -44.47
C TRP A 179 -5.38 -33.43 -44.23
N SER A 180 -5.77 -33.53 -42.96
CA SER A 180 -7.09 -33.10 -42.49
C SER A 180 -7.29 -31.61 -42.76
N ALA A 181 -8.55 -31.17 -42.69
CA ALA A 181 -8.82 -29.75 -42.51
C ALA A 181 -8.13 -29.23 -41.23
N TRP A 182 -7.83 -27.93 -41.21
CA TRP A 182 -7.40 -27.24 -40.00
C TRP A 182 -8.51 -27.29 -38.95
N ALA A 183 -8.10 -27.57 -37.72
CA ALA A 183 -8.90 -27.31 -36.53
C ALA A 183 -8.12 -26.37 -35.60
N SER A 184 -8.80 -25.71 -34.68
CA SER A 184 -8.18 -24.77 -33.75
C SER A 184 -8.82 -24.83 -32.38
N PHE A 185 -8.09 -24.42 -31.36
CA PHE A 185 -8.59 -24.29 -30.00
C PHE A 185 -7.86 -23.15 -29.30
N ARG A 186 -8.35 -22.75 -28.13
CA ARG A 186 -7.69 -21.80 -27.24
C ARG A 186 -7.45 -22.43 -25.88
N THR A 187 -6.34 -22.13 -25.24
CA THR A 187 -6.14 -22.47 -23.83
C THR A 187 -6.91 -21.51 -22.92
N PRO A 188 -7.25 -21.92 -21.69
CA PRO A 188 -7.94 -21.05 -20.74
C PRO A 188 -7.06 -19.85 -20.34
N PRO A 189 -7.67 -18.71 -19.96
CA PRO A 189 -6.92 -17.60 -19.38
C PRO A 189 -6.22 -18.03 -18.08
N PRO A 190 -5.16 -17.33 -17.66
CA PRO A 190 -4.55 -17.61 -16.37
C PRO A 190 -5.56 -17.40 -15.23
N PRO A 191 -5.45 -18.14 -14.11
CA PRO A 191 -6.29 -17.92 -12.94
C PRO A 191 -6.26 -16.44 -12.53
N PRO A 192 -7.38 -15.85 -12.08
CA PRO A 192 -7.39 -14.49 -11.59
C PRO A 192 -6.38 -14.34 -10.45
N ALA A 193 -5.65 -13.23 -10.45
CA ALA A 193 -4.71 -12.93 -9.38
C ALA A 193 -5.43 -12.95 -8.02
N PRO A 194 -4.78 -13.43 -6.95
CA PRO A 194 -5.37 -13.36 -5.61
C PRO A 194 -5.70 -11.90 -5.27
N PRO A 195 -6.80 -11.63 -4.56
CA PRO A 195 -7.15 -10.28 -4.15
C PRO A 195 -6.03 -9.68 -3.29
N PRO A 196 -5.80 -8.36 -3.36
CA PRO A 196 -4.84 -7.71 -2.48
C PRO A 196 -5.25 -7.95 -1.01
N PRO A 197 -4.28 -8.04 -0.08
CA PRO A 197 -4.59 -8.13 1.34
C PRO A 197 -5.42 -6.92 1.78
N PRO A 198 -6.35 -7.08 2.75
CA PRO A 198 -7.08 -5.95 3.30
C PRO A 198 -6.11 -4.93 3.91
N PRO A 199 -6.46 -3.63 3.91
CA PRO A 199 -5.66 -2.63 4.60
C PRO A 199 -5.52 -3.00 6.09
N PRO A 200 -4.39 -2.64 6.72
CA PRO A 200 -4.20 -2.90 8.15
C PRO A 200 -5.31 -2.21 8.95
N VAL A 201 -5.83 -2.94 9.93
CA VAL A 201 -6.80 -2.44 10.92
C VAL A 201 -6.12 -2.52 12.28
N ALA A 202 -6.27 -1.46 13.08
CA ALA A 202 -5.61 -1.38 14.36
C ALA A 202 -6.17 -2.46 15.28
N ALA A 203 -5.32 -3.02 16.14
CA ALA A 203 -5.79 -3.91 17.19
C ALA A 203 -6.88 -3.20 18.03
N PRO A 204 -7.87 -3.92 18.60
CA PRO A 204 -8.96 -3.30 19.33
C PRO A 204 -8.51 -2.40 20.48
N GLN A 205 -7.38 -2.73 21.09
CA GLN A 205 -6.81 -2.02 22.24
C GLN A 205 -5.29 -1.87 22.08
N ALA A 206 -4.73 -0.88 22.78
CA ALA A 206 -3.30 -0.70 22.96
C ALA A 206 -3.03 -0.09 24.33
N ARG A 207 -1.82 -0.33 24.84
CA ARG A 207 -1.30 0.30 26.05
C ARG A 207 -0.14 1.22 25.67
N TYR A 208 -0.07 2.38 26.30
CA TYR A 208 0.98 3.37 26.11
C TYR A 208 1.57 3.77 27.44
N ILE A 209 2.82 4.22 27.39
CA ILE A 209 3.43 5.07 28.40
C ILE A 209 3.55 6.48 27.81
N ALA A 210 3.04 7.48 28.52
CA ALA A 210 3.37 8.88 28.30
C ALA A 210 4.58 9.22 29.17
N ILE A 211 5.62 9.75 28.56
CA ILE A 211 6.84 10.23 29.21
C ILE A 211 6.84 11.74 29.05
N PHE A 212 6.81 12.46 30.16
CA PHE A 212 6.99 13.90 30.20
C PHE A 212 8.44 14.22 30.50
N GLU A 213 9.16 14.77 29.54
CA GLU A 213 10.50 15.31 29.73
C GLU A 213 10.38 16.84 29.80
N ALA A 214 10.60 17.42 30.98
CA ALA A 214 10.57 18.87 31.17
C ALA A 214 11.98 19.46 31.00
N ASP A 215 12.09 20.48 30.15
CA ASP A 215 13.34 21.19 29.84
C ASP A 215 13.36 22.63 30.41
N TRP A 216 12.28 23.05 31.05
CA TRP A 216 12.13 24.38 31.64
C TRP A 216 13.14 24.60 32.79
N SER A 217 14.05 25.53 32.56
CA SER A 217 15.17 25.80 33.46
C SER A 217 15.62 27.26 33.32
N ALA A 218 16.38 27.77 34.29
CA ALA A 218 16.99 29.10 34.21
C ALA A 218 17.91 29.27 32.98
N ALA A 219 18.39 28.18 32.40
CA ALA A 219 19.22 28.22 31.20
C ALA A 219 18.38 28.34 29.91
N THR A 220 17.23 27.65 29.86
CA THR A 220 16.35 27.65 28.68
C THR A 220 15.39 28.84 28.67
N HIS A 221 14.95 29.31 29.83
CA HIS A 221 13.99 30.40 30.03
C HIS A 221 14.48 31.32 31.17
N PRO A 222 15.50 32.17 30.93
CA PRO A 222 16.20 32.89 31.99
C PRO A 222 15.42 34.07 32.59
N GLN A 223 14.46 34.63 31.85
CA GLN A 223 13.73 35.82 32.30
C GLN A 223 12.79 35.45 33.45
N ASP A 224 12.89 36.15 34.57
CA ASP A 224 12.07 36.00 35.78
C ASP A 224 11.97 34.57 36.33
N PHE A 225 12.94 33.69 36.00
CA PHE A 225 12.86 32.27 36.30
C PHE A 225 12.62 32.03 37.81
N PRO A 226 11.59 31.26 38.18
CA PRO A 226 11.13 31.18 39.56
C PRO A 226 12.06 30.32 40.42
N GLY A 227 11.97 30.49 41.75
CA GLY A 227 12.84 29.77 42.69
C GLY A 227 12.50 28.28 42.84
N LEU A 228 11.25 27.90 42.57
CA LEU A 228 10.72 26.54 42.76
C LEU A 228 9.94 26.07 41.51
N PRO A 229 10.60 26.00 40.33
CA PRO A 229 9.96 25.61 39.08
C PRO A 229 9.49 24.16 39.16
N HIS A 230 8.23 23.90 38.83
CA HIS A 230 7.64 22.57 38.85
C HIS A 230 6.46 22.48 37.88
N PHE A 231 5.97 21.26 37.72
CA PHE A 231 4.74 20.96 36.99
C PHE A 231 3.76 20.23 37.89
N SER A 232 2.47 20.54 37.79
CA SER A 232 1.43 19.88 38.57
C SER A 232 1.24 18.41 38.14
N PRO A 233 0.54 17.59 38.95
CA PRO A 233 0.24 16.22 38.57
C PRO A 233 -0.44 16.09 37.20
N LEU A 234 0.10 15.21 36.36
CA LEU A 234 -0.44 14.93 35.04
C LEU A 234 -1.87 14.41 35.12
N ILE A 235 -2.78 14.97 34.32
CA ILE A 235 -4.14 14.46 34.15
C ILE A 235 -4.48 14.41 32.66
N GLY A 236 -5.05 13.29 32.23
CA GLY A 236 -5.39 13.07 30.83
C GLY A 236 -6.50 12.07 30.62
N ALA A 237 -6.98 12.03 29.38
CA ALA A 237 -8.02 11.11 28.96
C ALA A 237 -7.78 10.59 27.55
N THR A 238 -8.20 9.35 27.28
CA THR A 238 -8.39 8.85 25.92
C THR A 238 -9.84 9.07 25.49
N HIS A 239 -10.04 9.42 24.23
CA HIS A 239 -11.36 9.82 23.73
C HIS A 239 -11.52 9.64 22.21
N PRO A 240 -12.76 9.68 21.68
CA PRO A 240 -13.02 9.73 20.24
C PRO A 240 -12.53 11.03 19.60
N ALA A 241 -12.47 11.04 18.25
CA ALA A 241 -11.91 12.14 17.47
C ALA A 241 -12.57 13.51 17.67
N ASN A 242 -13.82 13.55 18.11
CA ASN A 242 -14.63 14.76 18.21
C ASN A 242 -14.62 15.39 19.61
N THR A 243 -14.11 14.69 20.64
CA THR A 243 -14.07 15.21 22.01
C THR A 243 -12.88 16.15 22.19
N ARG A 244 -13.09 17.23 22.96
CA ARG A 244 -12.05 18.19 23.32
C ARG A 244 -12.24 18.58 24.79
N PHE A 245 -11.19 18.40 25.61
CA PHE A 245 -11.18 18.91 26.99
C PHE A 245 -10.59 20.32 27.08
N TRP A 246 -9.76 20.70 26.11
CA TRP A 246 -9.28 22.06 25.89
C TRP A 246 -8.92 22.22 24.42
N GLN A 247 -8.91 23.44 23.89
CA GLN A 247 -8.37 23.74 22.57
C GLN A 247 -8.08 25.24 22.42
N PRO A 248 -7.13 25.63 21.56
CA PRO A 248 -6.87 27.04 21.29
C PRO A 248 -8.12 27.77 20.81
N GLY A 249 -8.36 28.97 21.34
CA GLY A 249 -9.49 29.82 20.99
C GLY A 249 -10.84 29.41 21.62
N ALA A 250 -10.87 28.39 22.47
CA ALA A 250 -12.03 28.08 23.30
C ALA A 250 -11.84 28.63 24.74
N PRO A 251 -12.92 28.96 25.48
CA PRO A 251 -12.81 29.24 26.90
C PRO A 251 -12.33 28.00 27.67
N ALA A 252 -11.58 28.19 28.75
CA ALA A 252 -11.27 27.12 29.69
C ALA A 252 -12.56 26.58 30.35
N SER A 253 -12.62 25.27 30.59
CA SER A 253 -13.60 24.70 31.52
C SER A 253 -13.19 25.03 32.96
N ALA A 254 -14.11 24.86 33.91
CA ALA A 254 -13.78 24.97 35.33
C ALA A 254 -12.66 23.98 35.71
N GLY A 255 -12.62 22.79 35.09
CA GLY A 255 -11.54 21.83 35.26
C GLY A 255 -10.20 22.33 34.77
N ILE A 256 -10.14 22.95 33.58
CA ILE A 256 -8.90 23.49 33.01
C ILE A 256 -8.40 24.70 33.80
N GLU A 257 -9.29 25.61 34.18
CA GLU A 257 -8.99 26.77 35.04
C GLU A 257 -8.34 26.31 36.36
N ARG A 258 -9.00 25.43 37.11
CA ARG A 258 -8.46 24.92 38.39
C ARG A 258 -7.18 24.11 38.22
N MET A 259 -7.01 23.43 37.08
CA MET A 259 -5.77 22.73 36.75
C MET A 259 -4.64 23.72 36.47
N ALA A 260 -4.90 24.80 35.73
CA ALA A 260 -3.89 25.76 35.31
C ALA A 260 -3.48 26.77 36.39
N GLU A 261 -4.36 27.07 37.35
CA GLU A 261 -4.07 28.03 38.43
C GLU A 261 -3.57 27.35 39.72
N GLU A 262 -4.15 26.20 40.08
CA GLU A 262 -3.89 25.54 41.37
C GLU A 262 -3.13 24.20 41.22
N GLY A 263 -2.97 23.71 39.99
CA GLY A 263 -2.48 22.36 39.74
C GLY A 263 -3.46 21.27 40.17
N SER A 264 -4.73 21.65 40.41
CA SER A 264 -5.77 20.74 40.87
C SER A 264 -6.24 19.83 39.76
N GLN A 265 -6.34 18.53 40.05
CA GLN A 265 -6.93 17.56 39.13
C GLN A 265 -8.47 17.56 39.15
N SER A 266 -9.08 18.31 40.07
CA SER A 266 -10.53 18.45 40.20
C SER A 266 -10.94 19.92 40.00
N PRO A 267 -12.00 20.21 39.22
CA PRO A 267 -13.03 19.28 38.74
C PRO A 267 -12.76 18.61 37.38
N LEU A 268 -11.57 18.75 36.78
CA LEU A 268 -11.28 18.16 35.46
C LEU A 268 -11.49 16.63 35.42
N ASP A 269 -11.21 15.94 36.51
CA ASP A 269 -11.50 14.52 36.66
C ASP A 269 -13.00 14.18 36.60
N ALA A 270 -13.84 15.03 37.20
CA ALA A 270 -15.28 14.90 37.15
C ALA A 270 -15.80 15.18 35.72
N GLU A 271 -15.27 16.20 35.05
CA GLU A 271 -15.60 16.50 33.63
C GLU A 271 -15.25 15.30 32.72
N ILE A 272 -14.09 14.67 32.93
CA ILE A 272 -13.71 13.46 32.20
C ILE A 272 -14.64 12.30 32.55
N ALA A 273 -15.02 12.11 33.82
CA ALA A 273 -15.95 11.06 34.22
C ALA A 273 -17.36 11.24 33.60
N GLU A 274 -17.83 12.48 33.46
CA GLU A 274 -19.07 12.80 32.75
C GLU A 274 -18.97 12.48 31.25
N ALA A 275 -17.82 12.79 30.63
CA ALA A 275 -17.54 12.40 29.25
C ALA A 275 -17.50 10.87 29.08
N GLN A 276 -16.97 10.12 30.07
CA GLN A 276 -17.02 8.66 30.04
C GLN A 276 -18.46 8.13 30.09
N ALA A 277 -19.34 8.75 30.89
CA ALA A 277 -20.74 8.34 31.00
C ALA A 277 -21.53 8.52 29.69
N THR A 278 -21.09 9.42 28.81
CA THR A 278 -21.72 9.70 27.50
C THR A 278 -20.98 9.05 26.32
N GLY A 279 -19.88 8.32 26.58
CA GLY A 279 -19.05 7.70 25.54
C GLY A 279 -18.15 8.71 24.79
N GLU A 280 -18.00 9.91 25.32
CA GLU A 280 -17.10 10.94 24.80
C GLU A 280 -15.67 10.82 25.35
N ALA A 281 -15.44 9.96 26.33
CA ALA A 281 -14.11 9.54 26.79
C ALA A 281 -14.12 8.07 27.18
N GLU A 282 -12.94 7.47 27.29
CA GLU A 282 -12.82 6.06 27.62
C GLU A 282 -11.94 5.82 28.84
N THR A 283 -10.72 6.33 28.86
CA THR A 283 -9.79 6.12 29.98
C THR A 283 -9.37 7.46 30.56
N LEU A 284 -9.76 7.74 31.81
CA LEU A 284 -9.10 8.75 32.65
C LEU A 284 -7.80 8.16 33.20
N PHE A 285 -6.69 8.89 33.09
CA PHE A 285 -5.41 8.50 33.68
C PHE A 285 -4.72 9.68 34.35
N ARG A 286 -3.90 9.37 35.36
CA ARG A 286 -3.22 10.34 36.24
C ARG A 286 -1.77 9.94 36.45
N GLY A 287 -0.87 10.90 36.35
CA GLY A 287 0.54 10.76 36.72
C GLY A 287 0.87 11.61 37.94
N GLY A 288 2.11 11.50 38.42
CA GLY A 288 2.65 12.40 39.43
C GLY A 288 2.89 13.81 38.88
N GLY A 289 3.27 14.71 39.78
CA GLY A 289 3.83 16.02 39.41
C GLY A 289 5.35 15.94 39.29
N LEU A 290 5.95 16.94 38.64
CA LEU A 290 7.39 16.99 38.40
C LEU A 290 7.97 18.18 39.17
N SER A 291 8.71 17.92 40.25
CA SER A 291 9.31 18.96 41.10
C SER A 291 10.68 18.52 41.63
N PRO A 292 11.75 19.32 41.41
CA PRO A 292 11.81 20.53 40.58
C PRO A 292 11.90 20.20 39.07
N SER A 293 11.61 21.19 38.22
CA SER A 293 11.98 21.19 36.80
C SER A 293 13.41 21.69 36.61
N PRO A 294 14.20 21.16 35.64
CA PRO A 294 13.87 20.10 34.66
C PRO A 294 13.83 18.69 35.27
N GLY A 295 13.18 17.76 34.59
CA GLY A 295 13.02 16.39 35.09
C GLY A 295 12.24 15.48 34.14
N VAL A 296 11.93 14.27 34.61
CA VAL A 296 11.12 13.30 33.87
C VAL A 296 10.04 12.72 34.77
N GLU A 297 8.82 12.63 34.25
CA GLU A 297 7.68 11.94 34.88
C GLU A 297 7.03 10.99 33.86
N THR A 298 6.46 9.88 34.32
CA THR A 298 5.81 8.91 33.43
C THR A 298 4.43 8.48 33.93
N VAL A 299 3.54 8.20 33.00
CA VAL A 299 2.23 7.60 33.29
C VAL A 299 1.85 6.60 32.22
N GLU A 300 1.37 5.43 32.63
CA GLU A 300 0.81 4.43 31.70
C GLU A 300 -0.70 4.60 31.55
N PHE A 301 -1.22 4.30 30.37
CA PHE A 301 -2.65 4.29 30.10
C PHE A 301 -3.02 3.29 29.01
N GLU A 302 -4.28 2.88 29.03
CA GLU A 302 -4.88 2.04 27.99
C GLU A 302 -5.76 2.89 27.06
N THR A 303 -5.92 2.44 25.82
CA THR A 303 -6.76 3.09 24.81
C THR A 303 -7.33 2.02 23.88
N THR A 304 -8.41 2.37 23.18
CA THR A 304 -9.05 1.48 22.22
C THR A 304 -9.20 2.13 20.86
N SER A 305 -9.42 1.31 19.84
CA SER A 305 -9.68 1.78 18.48
C SER A 305 -10.93 2.68 18.37
N GLY A 306 -11.83 2.65 19.38
CA GLY A 306 -12.96 3.57 19.50
C GLY A 306 -12.59 4.96 20.04
N SER A 307 -11.55 5.03 20.89
CA SER A 307 -11.06 6.26 21.51
C SER A 307 -9.56 6.48 21.29
N PRO A 308 -9.08 6.57 20.02
CA PRO A 308 -7.66 6.53 19.71
C PRO A 308 -6.95 7.89 19.85
N TYR A 309 -7.59 8.89 20.48
CA TYR A 309 -7.03 10.20 20.72
C TYR A 309 -6.71 10.37 22.19
N VAL A 310 -5.63 11.09 22.50
CA VAL A 310 -5.23 11.40 23.87
C VAL A 310 -5.19 12.91 24.09
N THR A 311 -5.72 13.34 25.23
CA THR A 311 -5.50 14.66 25.81
C THR A 311 -4.74 14.48 27.13
N LEU A 312 -3.73 15.31 27.38
CA LEU A 312 -2.91 15.28 28.59
C LEU A 312 -2.45 16.69 28.90
N VAL A 313 -2.60 17.13 30.14
CA VAL A 313 -2.26 18.49 30.60
C VAL A 313 -1.52 18.45 31.93
N SER A 314 -0.75 19.51 32.19
CA SER A 314 -0.14 19.82 33.48
C SER A 314 0.14 21.32 33.57
N MET A 315 -0.07 21.89 34.75
CA MET A 315 0.25 23.28 35.07
C MET A 315 1.74 23.50 35.00
N LEU A 316 2.16 24.64 34.44
CA LEU A 316 3.51 25.17 34.61
C LEU A 316 3.52 26.07 35.83
N ALA A 317 4.39 25.81 36.82
CA ALA A 317 4.26 26.45 38.13
C ALA A 317 5.58 26.91 38.75
N PRO A 318 5.59 28.04 39.48
CA PRO A 318 4.47 28.97 39.65
C PRO A 318 4.12 29.68 38.33
N SER A 319 2.85 29.96 38.13
CA SER A 319 2.31 30.82 37.08
C SER A 319 0.92 31.32 37.49
N PRO A 320 0.37 32.33 36.80
CA PRO A 320 -1.00 32.76 37.00
C PRO A 320 -1.98 31.64 36.61
N ASP A 321 -1.98 31.25 35.33
CA ASP A 321 -2.89 30.25 34.76
C ASP A 321 -2.25 29.49 33.58
N TRP A 322 -0.93 29.30 33.62
CA TRP A 322 -0.18 28.73 32.49
C TRP A 322 -0.04 27.22 32.60
N PHE A 323 -0.21 26.53 31.47
CA PHE A 323 -0.11 25.08 31.40
C PHE A 323 0.56 24.59 30.12
N VAL A 324 0.94 23.31 30.11
CA VAL A 324 1.39 22.59 28.92
C VAL A 324 0.48 21.41 28.66
N GLY A 325 0.34 20.99 27.40
CA GLY A 325 -0.44 19.82 27.10
C GLY A 325 -0.53 19.46 25.63
N VAL A 326 -1.19 18.33 25.37
CA VAL A 326 -1.71 17.96 24.05
C VAL A 326 -3.23 17.89 24.09
N SER A 327 -3.87 18.35 23.03
CA SER A 327 -5.31 18.24 22.82
C SER A 327 -5.59 17.35 21.62
N ALA A 328 -6.39 16.30 21.83
CA ALA A 328 -6.82 15.37 20.79
C ALA A 328 -5.67 14.89 19.87
N LEU A 329 -4.61 14.35 20.46
CA LEU A 329 -3.48 13.78 19.72
C LEU A 329 -3.82 12.36 19.23
N PRO A 330 -3.80 12.08 17.91
CA PRO A 330 -4.10 10.74 17.40
C PRO A 330 -2.96 9.75 17.65
N LEU A 331 -3.30 8.61 18.25
CA LEU A 331 -2.41 7.47 18.48
C LEU A 331 -2.50 6.40 17.38
N ILE A 332 -3.44 6.52 16.44
CA ILE A 332 -3.53 5.69 15.23
C ILE A 332 -3.10 6.49 13.99
N ALA A 333 -2.31 5.87 13.11
CA ALA A 333 -2.06 6.35 11.75
C ALA A 333 -2.02 5.17 10.79
N ASN A 334 -2.55 5.37 9.58
CA ASN A 334 -2.55 4.34 8.52
C ASN A 334 -3.14 2.99 8.98
N GLY A 335 -4.15 3.04 9.85
CA GLY A 335 -4.79 1.82 10.37
C GLY A 335 -3.96 1.08 11.42
N GLU A 336 -2.90 1.67 11.96
CA GLU A 336 -2.08 1.03 13.01
C GLU A 336 -1.86 1.97 14.19
N TRP A 337 -1.72 1.38 15.38
CA TRP A 337 -1.24 2.08 16.56
C TRP A 337 0.21 2.54 16.37
N ARG A 338 0.44 3.85 16.45
CA ARG A 338 1.76 4.46 16.33
C ARG A 338 2.67 3.91 17.43
N LYS A 339 3.85 3.43 17.05
CA LYS A 339 4.81 2.89 18.03
C LYS A 339 5.31 3.96 19.00
N GLU A 340 5.47 5.18 18.50
CA GLU A 340 5.93 6.33 19.26
C GLU A 340 5.37 7.62 18.63
N VAL A 341 5.00 8.60 19.46
CA VAL A 341 4.66 9.97 19.07
C VAL A 341 5.40 10.91 20.00
N VAL A 342 6.21 11.80 19.44
CA VAL A 342 6.93 12.84 20.19
C VAL A 342 6.28 14.19 19.88
N VAL A 343 5.95 14.95 20.93
CA VAL A 343 5.34 16.27 20.82
C VAL A 343 6.09 17.25 21.71
N GLU A 344 6.73 18.24 21.09
CA GLU A 344 7.30 19.39 21.79
C GLU A 344 6.17 20.22 22.41
N LEU A 345 6.36 20.65 23.66
CA LEU A 345 5.38 21.37 24.46
C LEU A 345 5.74 22.84 24.54
N PHE A 346 4.72 23.67 24.34
CA PHE A 346 4.77 25.12 24.50
C PHE A 346 3.75 25.53 25.55
N PRO A 347 4.01 26.60 26.31
CA PRO A 347 3.08 27.10 27.32
C PRO A 347 1.82 27.68 26.67
N TRP A 348 0.69 27.41 27.30
CA TRP A 348 -0.63 27.96 27.01
C TRP A 348 -1.09 28.79 28.20
N ASP A 349 -1.77 29.89 27.90
CA ASP A 349 -2.47 30.74 28.85
C ASP A 349 -3.95 30.30 28.87
N ALA A 350 -4.49 30.00 30.05
CA ALA A 350 -5.87 29.51 30.18
C ALA A 350 -6.91 30.62 29.97
N GLY A 351 -6.51 31.87 30.16
CA GLY A 351 -7.32 33.07 29.98
C GLY A 351 -8.19 33.39 31.19
N THR A 352 -7.78 32.98 32.39
CA THR A 352 -8.53 33.12 33.65
C THR A 352 -7.80 33.94 34.71
N ASP A 353 -6.48 34.13 34.60
CA ASP A 353 -5.70 35.05 35.45
C ASP A 353 -4.85 36.02 34.58
N SER A 354 -4.74 37.28 35.02
CA SER A 354 -4.03 38.34 34.28
C SER A 354 -2.62 38.67 34.79
N GLY A 355 -2.07 37.83 35.67
CA GLY A 355 -0.71 37.94 36.19
C GLY A 355 0.34 37.97 35.06
N PRO A 356 1.26 38.95 35.03
CA PRO A 356 2.17 39.11 33.90
C PRO A 356 3.45 38.26 33.95
N SER A 357 3.71 37.55 35.06
CA SER A 357 4.94 36.79 35.30
C SER A 357 4.69 35.59 36.24
N TYR A 358 5.67 34.68 36.35
CA TYR A 358 5.54 33.38 37.05
C TYR A 358 5.04 33.50 38.50
N GLU A 359 5.60 34.44 39.28
CA GLU A 359 5.28 34.61 40.71
C GLU A 359 4.32 35.79 40.96
N SER A 360 3.52 36.15 39.96
CA SER A 360 2.51 37.20 40.12
C SER A 360 1.50 36.81 41.20
N ALA A 361 0.98 37.80 41.92
CA ALA A 361 -0.19 37.57 42.76
C ALA A 361 -1.39 37.26 41.87
N ASP A 362 -2.31 36.46 42.40
CA ASP A 362 -3.63 36.18 41.82
C ASP A 362 -4.32 37.48 41.33
N ALA A 363 -4.77 37.43 40.08
CA ALA A 363 -5.37 38.52 39.36
C ALA A 363 -6.46 38.01 38.38
N ASP A 364 -7.48 37.36 38.96
CA ASP A 364 -8.71 36.90 38.28
C ASP A 364 -9.18 37.80 37.12
N LEU A 365 -9.34 37.18 35.94
CA LEU A 365 -9.68 37.83 34.70
C LEU A 365 -11.18 37.67 34.38
N VAL A 366 -11.94 38.75 34.61
CA VAL A 366 -13.39 38.77 34.39
C VAL A 366 -13.80 39.79 33.31
N PRO A 367 -14.43 39.36 32.19
CA PRO A 367 -14.71 37.97 31.81
C PRO A 367 -13.44 37.23 31.36
N PRO A 368 -13.41 35.90 31.45
CA PRO A 368 -12.28 35.12 30.96
C PRO A 368 -12.12 35.26 29.45
N VAL A 369 -10.88 35.14 28.97
CA VAL A 369 -10.55 35.14 27.55
C VAL A 369 -10.30 33.71 27.06
N PRO A 370 -10.35 33.45 25.74
CA PRO A 370 -10.09 32.11 25.24
C PRO A 370 -8.63 31.68 25.44
N ILE A 371 -8.43 30.36 25.63
CA ILE A 371 -7.11 29.73 25.72
C ILE A 371 -6.26 30.14 24.52
N SER A 372 -5.04 30.60 24.79
CA SER A 372 -4.13 31.11 23.76
C SER A 372 -2.69 30.68 23.99
N ALA A 373 -1.88 30.68 22.93
CA ALA A 373 -0.46 30.40 23.07
C ALA A 373 0.19 31.55 23.85
N LEU A 374 1.00 31.22 24.86
CA LEU A 374 1.71 32.23 25.62
C LEU A 374 2.93 32.70 24.82
N GLU A 375 2.79 33.82 24.12
CA GLU A 375 3.81 34.37 23.20
C GLU A 375 4.53 35.61 23.75
N SER A 376 4.37 35.89 25.05
CA SER A 376 4.96 37.05 25.72
C SER A 376 6.03 36.66 26.75
N ALA A 377 6.73 37.66 27.28
CA ALA A 377 7.53 37.46 28.49
C ALA A 377 6.67 36.80 29.59
N PRO A 378 7.26 35.98 30.47
CA PRO A 378 8.70 35.67 30.58
C PRO A 378 9.18 34.50 29.70
N VAL A 379 8.30 33.84 28.94
CA VAL A 379 8.65 32.61 28.17
C VAL A 379 9.35 32.88 26.84
N VAL A 380 9.33 34.12 26.34
CA VAL A 380 10.02 34.50 25.11
C VAL A 380 11.53 34.60 25.33
N VAL A 381 12.29 33.88 24.51
CA VAL A 381 13.75 33.89 24.50
C VAL A 381 14.23 34.21 23.09
N ASN A 382 15.02 35.29 22.95
CA ASN A 382 15.54 35.75 21.66
C ASN A 382 14.46 35.97 20.57
N GLY A 383 13.25 36.39 20.97
CA GLY A 383 12.16 36.73 20.05
C GLY A 383 11.26 35.55 19.63
N SER A 384 11.42 34.38 20.25
CA SER A 384 10.53 33.23 20.07
C SER A 384 10.34 32.47 21.38
N VAL A 385 9.31 31.66 21.51
CA VAL A 385 9.12 30.77 22.67
C VAL A 385 9.77 29.42 22.35
N PRO A 386 10.87 29.03 23.02
CA PRO A 386 11.42 27.69 22.86
C PRO A 386 10.50 26.65 23.55
N PRO A 387 10.60 25.35 23.19
CA PRO A 387 9.89 24.31 23.91
C PRO A 387 10.26 24.29 25.40
N ILE A 388 9.25 24.08 26.23
CA ILE A 388 9.36 23.96 27.70
C ILE A 388 9.58 22.50 28.13
N GLY A 389 9.39 21.56 27.21
CA GLY A 389 9.62 20.15 27.36
C GLY A 389 8.96 19.38 26.21
N ARG A 390 8.76 18.08 26.38
CA ARG A 390 8.04 17.23 25.43
C ARG A 390 7.26 16.11 26.09
N PHE A 391 6.17 15.70 25.45
CA PHE A 391 5.55 14.41 25.69
C PHE A 391 5.99 13.38 24.65
N ILE A 392 6.33 12.18 25.13
CA ILE A 392 6.61 11.00 24.31
C ILE A 392 5.58 9.94 24.65
N PHE A 393 4.69 9.64 23.72
CA PHE A 393 3.72 8.55 23.83
C PHE A 393 4.30 7.31 23.15
N ARG A 394 4.75 6.34 23.93
CA ARG A 394 5.36 5.10 23.42
C ARG A 394 4.43 3.92 23.66
N ARG A 395 4.13 3.16 22.60
CA ARG A 395 3.31 1.96 22.68
C ARG A 395 4.08 0.88 23.44
N LEU A 396 3.44 0.31 24.45
CA LEU A 396 3.98 -0.83 25.19
C LEU A 396 3.71 -2.15 24.44
N PRO A 397 4.49 -3.21 24.70
CA PRO A 397 4.33 -4.52 24.07
C PRO A 397 2.96 -5.14 24.29
#